data_AF-A0A0A8L461-F1
#
_entry.id   AF-A0A0A8L461-F1
#
_cell.length_a   1.000
_cell.length_b   1.000
_cell.length_c   1.000
_cell.angle_alpha   90.00
_cell.angle_beta   90.00
_cell.angle_gamma   90.00
#
_symmetry.space_group_name_H-M   'P 1'
#
loop_
_entity.id
_entity.type
_entity.pdbx_description
1 polymer ?
#
loop_
_entity_poly.entity_id
_entity_poly.type
_entity_poly.pdbx_seq_one_letter_code
_entity_poly.pdbx_strand_id
1 'polypeptide(L)'
;MLASRASVLYRAKPMTRPIMGFVRNALGLDPPASPDDPTPENRFHLWEQSPSPDLRERAARIKAMATCPVTHKDVQFTCPLSGIPTHHSKEAWEQDVEYHESKRYELLKKVNIYEHDLRSGRPFPEFDFPQEQDYDRMVNMNNWDLFFYTRSFYSMDTEFQLAAVTKMLSYPMTIGSVLHQYSPYSLNPKGPVTLEGLKSLAALRYTLYPEQSGRVRAGQDTPLRIFILGTRAEAQLPGHVWKQLQHLFPETSIELHFVGPESFYDREKRSYVQSSTETIVKRIDESMQLFYHTDFFHVFHEAQDFFPYDPYNDVFFCFHPGFAAPETQEYWMEDTMKALLQTKCAVFTTGFSKDDLLRDINLVQDTYGSELDMLMDPVPNVFGSTKWELNDNNPHEVYQFNMYIAGFRGKRYHAIEL
;
A
#
# COMPACT_ATOMS: atom_id res chain seq x y z
N MET A 1 18.52 21.55 -48.53
CA MET A 1 17.32 20.72 -48.29
C MET A 1 17.19 20.53 -46.79
N LEU A 2 16.43 21.42 -46.14
CA LEU A 2 16.09 21.36 -44.71
C LEU A 2 14.71 20.71 -44.61
N ALA A 3 14.64 19.47 -44.12
CA ALA A 3 13.38 18.79 -43.83
C ALA A 3 13.03 19.05 -42.36
N SER A 4 11.94 19.81 -42.14
CA SER A 4 11.38 20.05 -40.82
C SER A 4 10.79 18.76 -40.26
N ARG A 5 11.18 18.42 -39.02
CA ARG A 5 10.51 17.39 -38.23
C ARG A 5 9.25 18.00 -37.64
N ALA A 6 8.09 17.60 -38.15
CA ALA A 6 6.81 17.93 -37.58
C ALA A 6 6.65 17.21 -36.23
N SER A 7 6.50 17.99 -35.15
CA SER A 7 6.12 17.52 -33.82
C SER A 7 4.67 17.05 -33.84
N VAL A 8 4.44 15.77 -33.55
CA VAL A 8 3.09 15.21 -33.35
C VAL A 8 2.59 15.68 -31.99
N LEU A 9 1.80 16.75 -31.98
CA LEU A 9 1.01 17.19 -30.82
C LEU A 9 -0.08 16.14 -30.56
N TYR A 10 0.09 15.33 -29.52
CA TYR A 10 -1.00 14.54 -28.95
C TYR A 10 -2.01 15.50 -28.32
N ARG A 11 -3.08 15.80 -29.05
CA ARG A 11 -4.19 16.60 -28.57
C ARG A 11 -4.94 15.78 -27.52
N ALA A 12 -4.88 16.20 -26.26
CA ALA A 12 -5.69 15.62 -25.19
C ALA A 12 -7.16 15.58 -25.63
N LYS A 13 -7.77 14.39 -25.63
CA LYS A 13 -9.21 14.25 -25.84
C LYS A 13 -9.90 14.88 -24.63
N PRO A 14 -10.76 15.90 -24.79
CA PRO A 14 -11.58 16.35 -23.69
C PRO A 14 -12.54 15.22 -23.34
N MET A 15 -12.44 14.68 -22.12
CA MET A 15 -13.50 13.85 -21.55
C MET A 15 -14.72 14.74 -21.30
N THR A 16 -15.54 14.91 -22.33
CA THR A 16 -16.90 15.40 -22.17
C THR A 16 -17.68 14.32 -21.44
N ARG A 17 -17.95 14.50 -20.15
CA ARG A 17 -19.18 13.90 -19.59
C ARG A 17 -20.33 14.55 -20.36
N PRO A 18 -21.14 13.81 -21.14
CA PRO A 18 -22.39 14.38 -21.57
C PRO A 18 -23.19 14.62 -20.29
N ILE A 19 -23.72 15.82 -20.13
CA ILE A 19 -24.69 16.20 -19.07
C ILE A 19 -25.86 15.18 -18.96
N MET A 20 -25.99 14.31 -19.98
CA MET A 20 -26.87 13.16 -20.08
C MET A 20 -26.59 11.98 -19.12
N GLY A 21 -25.50 11.95 -18.34
CA GLY A 21 -25.23 10.85 -17.39
C GLY A 21 -26.20 10.83 -16.20
N PHE A 22 -26.53 12.00 -15.63
CA PHE A 22 -27.46 12.10 -14.50
C PHE A 22 -28.92 11.86 -14.92
N VAL A 23 -29.27 12.26 -16.14
CA VAL A 23 -30.61 12.02 -16.72
C VAL A 23 -30.80 10.56 -17.12
N ARG A 24 -29.74 9.85 -17.54
CA ARG A 24 -29.79 8.41 -17.83
C ARG A 24 -30.03 7.54 -16.59
N ASN A 25 -29.39 7.88 -15.47
CA ASN A 25 -29.59 7.19 -14.19
C ASN A 25 -31.04 7.29 -13.71
N ALA A 26 -31.70 8.44 -13.95
CA ALA A 26 -33.11 8.63 -13.63
C ALA A 26 -34.08 7.96 -14.63
N LEU A 27 -33.61 7.58 -15.81
CA LEU A 27 -34.44 7.01 -16.90
C LEU A 27 -34.19 5.51 -17.14
N GLY A 28 -33.30 4.85 -16.38
CA GLY A 28 -33.05 3.41 -16.50
C GLY A 28 -32.47 2.98 -17.86
N LEU A 29 -31.68 3.85 -18.49
CA LEU A 29 -31.12 3.66 -19.83
C LEU A 29 -29.62 3.33 -19.80
N ASP A 30 -29.21 2.47 -18.86
CA ASP A 30 -27.89 1.87 -18.94
C ASP A 30 -27.90 0.78 -20.03
N PRO A 31 -26.85 0.67 -20.85
CA PRO A 31 -26.68 -0.50 -21.68
C PRO A 31 -26.69 -1.74 -20.76
N PRO A 32 -27.29 -2.86 -21.19
CA PRO A 32 -27.27 -4.08 -20.40
C PRO A 32 -25.81 -4.40 -20.04
N ALA A 33 -25.58 -4.81 -18.78
CA ALA A 33 -24.27 -5.23 -18.31
C ALA A 33 -23.65 -6.16 -19.34
N SER A 34 -22.43 -5.84 -19.78
CA SER A 34 -21.71 -6.70 -20.71
C SER A 34 -21.60 -8.09 -20.05
N PRO A 35 -21.73 -9.20 -20.78
CA PRO A 35 -21.47 -10.53 -20.22
C PRO A 35 -20.06 -10.67 -19.62
N ASP A 36 -19.15 -9.75 -19.97
CA ASP A 36 -17.79 -9.68 -19.45
C ASP A 36 -17.67 -8.92 -18.11
N ASP A 37 -18.70 -8.15 -17.71
CA ASP A 37 -18.69 -7.40 -16.45
C ASP A 37 -18.64 -8.38 -15.26
N PRO A 38 -17.80 -8.09 -14.25
CA PRO A 38 -17.58 -9.01 -13.16
C PRO A 38 -18.79 -9.05 -12.23
N THR A 39 -19.46 -10.20 -12.18
CA THR A 39 -20.49 -10.50 -11.17
C THR A 39 -20.02 -11.62 -10.25
N PRO A 40 -20.52 -11.70 -9.00
CA PRO A 40 -20.21 -12.79 -8.09
C PRO A 40 -20.54 -14.17 -8.67
N GLU A 41 -21.56 -14.29 -9.52
CA GLU A 41 -21.98 -15.55 -10.12
C GLU A 41 -21.03 -16.00 -11.25
N ASN A 42 -20.57 -15.05 -12.08
CA ASN A 42 -19.68 -15.35 -13.21
C ASN A 42 -18.24 -15.63 -12.77
N ARG A 43 -17.81 -15.09 -11.63
CA ARG A 43 -16.42 -15.23 -11.12
C ARG A 43 -16.26 -16.30 -10.05
N PHE A 44 -17.34 -16.94 -9.61
CA PHE A 44 -17.27 -17.97 -8.59
C PHE A 44 -16.94 -19.34 -9.19
N HIS A 45 -15.75 -19.84 -8.88
CA HIS A 45 -15.36 -21.23 -9.16
C HIS A 45 -14.71 -21.87 -7.94
N LEU A 46 -14.87 -23.18 -7.78
CA LEU A 46 -14.12 -23.97 -6.81
C LEU A 46 -12.64 -23.91 -7.21
N TRP A 47 -11.73 -23.62 -6.28
CA TRP A 47 -10.31 -23.44 -6.64
C TRP A 47 -9.69 -24.67 -7.30
N GLU A 48 -10.10 -25.87 -6.91
CA GLU A 48 -9.65 -27.14 -7.52
C GLU A 48 -10.07 -27.29 -8.99
N GLN A 49 -11.23 -26.75 -9.35
CA GLN A 49 -11.81 -26.82 -10.69
C GLN A 49 -11.72 -25.47 -11.42
N SER A 50 -10.95 -24.54 -10.87
CA SER A 50 -10.79 -23.20 -11.43
C SER A 50 -10.24 -23.30 -12.86
N PRO A 51 -10.66 -22.42 -13.79
CA PRO A 51 -10.03 -22.34 -15.10
C PRO A 51 -8.53 -21.96 -15.01
N SER A 52 -8.13 -21.23 -13.98
CA SER A 52 -6.75 -20.78 -13.80
C SER A 52 -5.84 -21.88 -13.18
N PRO A 53 -4.68 -22.20 -13.79
CA PRO A 53 -3.72 -23.15 -13.22
C PRO A 53 -3.16 -22.66 -11.87
N ASP A 54 -2.85 -21.37 -11.74
CA ASP A 54 -2.26 -20.80 -10.52
C ASP A 54 -3.14 -21.01 -9.28
N LEU A 55 -4.47 -20.91 -9.45
CA LEU A 55 -5.42 -21.11 -8.35
C LEU A 55 -5.54 -22.59 -7.96
N ARG A 56 -5.45 -23.50 -8.94
CA ARG A 56 -5.39 -24.94 -8.67
C ARG A 56 -4.12 -25.31 -7.91
N GLU A 57 -2.98 -24.75 -8.29
CA GLU A 57 -1.71 -24.94 -7.59
C GLU A 57 -1.74 -24.35 -6.18
N ARG A 58 -2.32 -23.15 -6.01
CA ARG A 58 -2.51 -22.53 -4.69
C ARG A 58 -3.40 -23.38 -3.80
N ALA A 59 -4.49 -23.92 -4.32
CA ALA A 59 -5.34 -24.86 -3.58
C ALA A 59 -4.59 -26.14 -3.18
N ALA A 60 -3.77 -26.70 -4.08
CA ALA A 60 -2.95 -27.87 -3.76
C ALA A 60 -1.92 -27.57 -2.65
N ARG A 61 -1.30 -26.39 -2.67
CA ARG A 61 -0.39 -25.94 -1.60
C ARG A 61 -1.13 -25.81 -0.27
N ILE A 62 -2.31 -25.19 -0.26
CA ILE A 62 -3.14 -25.07 0.94
C ILE A 62 -3.47 -26.45 1.52
N LYS A 63 -3.89 -27.41 0.69
CA LYS A 63 -4.18 -28.77 1.16
C LYS A 63 -2.98 -29.48 1.78
N ALA A 64 -1.77 -29.12 1.35
CA ALA A 64 -0.53 -29.72 1.84
C ALA A 64 0.02 -29.04 3.11
N MET A 65 -0.27 -27.75 3.32
CA MET A 65 0.32 -26.95 4.41
C MET A 65 -0.68 -26.64 5.54
N ALA A 66 -1.95 -26.42 5.20
CA ALA A 66 -2.94 -25.96 6.14
C ALA A 66 -3.59 -27.10 6.93
N THR A 67 -3.81 -26.84 8.23
CA THR A 67 -4.50 -27.76 9.13
C THR A 67 -5.93 -27.30 9.39
N CYS A 68 -6.86 -28.24 9.42
CA CYS A 68 -8.27 -28.00 9.74
C CYS A 68 -8.41 -27.54 11.21
N PRO A 69 -9.18 -26.49 11.50
CA PRO A 69 -9.32 -25.97 12.87
C PRO A 69 -10.01 -26.94 13.83
N VAL A 70 -10.96 -27.74 13.33
CA VAL A 70 -11.74 -28.69 14.15
C VAL A 70 -10.99 -29.99 14.41
N THR A 71 -10.34 -30.53 13.37
CA THR A 71 -9.75 -31.90 13.43
C THR A 71 -8.23 -31.91 13.57
N HIS A 72 -7.57 -30.76 13.40
CA HIS A 72 -6.11 -30.61 13.33
C HIS A 72 -5.41 -31.52 12.28
N LYS A 73 -6.17 -32.04 11.31
CA LYS A 73 -5.68 -32.81 10.16
C LYS A 73 -5.57 -31.93 8.93
N ASP A 74 -4.82 -32.37 7.94
CA ASP A 74 -4.63 -31.66 6.67
C ASP A 74 -5.96 -31.35 5.98
N VAL A 75 -6.06 -30.15 5.42
CA VAL A 75 -7.25 -29.70 4.68
C VAL A 75 -7.38 -30.52 3.39
N GLN A 76 -8.54 -31.13 3.18
CA GLN A 76 -8.83 -31.94 1.97
C GLN A 76 -10.18 -31.58 1.33
N PHE A 77 -11.09 -30.98 2.09
CA PHE A 77 -12.44 -30.60 1.68
C PHE A 77 -12.53 -29.11 1.33
N THR A 78 -13.06 -28.85 0.14
CA THR A 78 -13.37 -27.50 -0.36
C THR A 78 -14.78 -27.09 0.01
N CYS A 79 -14.90 -25.92 0.66
CA CYS A 79 -16.19 -25.41 1.09
C CYS A 79 -17.03 -25.01 -0.15
N PRO A 80 -18.26 -25.54 -0.30
CA PRO A 80 -19.09 -25.24 -1.47
C PRO A 80 -19.59 -23.78 -1.51
N LEU A 81 -19.61 -23.08 -0.36
CA LEU A 81 -20.09 -21.69 -0.26
C LEU A 81 -19.00 -20.68 -0.64
N SER A 82 -17.76 -20.90 -0.19
CA SER A 82 -16.64 -19.99 -0.47
C SER A 82 -15.82 -20.40 -1.68
N GLY A 83 -15.84 -21.67 -2.05
CA GLY A 83 -15.05 -22.24 -3.14
C GLY A 83 -13.58 -22.50 -2.80
N ILE A 84 -13.18 -22.34 -1.54
CA ILE A 84 -11.80 -22.46 -1.04
C ILE A 84 -11.66 -23.72 -0.17
N PRO A 85 -10.53 -24.46 -0.23
CA PRO A 85 -10.20 -25.53 0.71
C PRO A 85 -10.04 -25.00 2.14
N THR A 86 -10.88 -25.47 3.07
CA THR A 86 -10.89 -24.97 4.46
C THR A 86 -10.93 -26.05 5.54
N HIS A 87 -11.46 -27.25 5.25
CA HIS A 87 -11.66 -28.31 6.24
C HIS A 87 -11.07 -29.64 5.79
N HIS A 88 -10.92 -30.59 6.71
CA HIS A 88 -10.48 -31.95 6.38
C HIS A 88 -11.57 -32.75 5.65
N SER A 89 -12.79 -32.78 6.21
CA SER A 89 -13.92 -33.54 5.66
C SER A 89 -15.20 -32.71 5.68
N LYS A 90 -16.23 -33.19 4.98
CA LYS A 90 -17.56 -32.59 5.01
C LYS A 90 -18.15 -32.58 6.42
N GLU A 91 -17.94 -33.66 7.18
CA GLU A 91 -18.38 -33.78 8.58
C GLU A 91 -17.73 -32.71 9.46
N ALA A 92 -16.42 -32.49 9.31
CA ALA A 92 -15.70 -31.44 10.04
C ALA A 92 -16.22 -30.03 9.69
N TRP A 93 -16.60 -29.81 8.44
CA TRP A 93 -17.21 -28.56 8.00
C TRP A 93 -18.63 -28.36 8.57
N GLU A 94 -19.44 -29.41 8.67
CA GLU A 94 -20.79 -29.32 9.26
C GLU A 94 -20.75 -29.13 10.79
N GLN A 95 -19.69 -29.61 11.45
CA GLN A 95 -19.47 -29.47 12.90
C GLN A 95 -18.90 -28.11 13.32
N ASP A 96 -18.31 -27.34 12.40
CA ASP A 96 -17.70 -26.04 12.70
C ASP A 96 -18.76 -24.94 12.89
N VAL A 97 -19.26 -24.82 14.12
CA VAL A 97 -20.28 -23.81 14.48
C VAL A 97 -19.74 -22.39 14.29
N GLU A 98 -18.48 -22.13 14.65
CA GLU A 98 -17.88 -20.79 14.55
C GLU A 98 -17.82 -20.32 13.10
N TYR A 99 -17.41 -21.20 12.18
CA TYR A 99 -17.33 -20.89 10.75
C TYR A 99 -18.68 -20.50 10.13
N HIS A 100 -19.75 -21.17 10.55
CA HIS A 100 -21.11 -20.88 10.06
C HIS A 100 -21.73 -19.66 10.71
N GLU A 101 -21.57 -19.48 12.03
CA GLU A 101 -22.11 -18.35 12.77
C GLU A 101 -21.44 -17.03 12.38
N SER A 102 -20.10 -17.03 12.25
CA SER A 102 -19.33 -15.86 11.83
C SER A 102 -19.51 -15.51 10.35
N LYS A 103 -20.18 -16.38 9.57
CA LYS A 103 -20.35 -16.26 8.12
C LYS A 103 -19.05 -16.03 7.36
N ARG A 104 -17.96 -16.61 7.85
CA ARG A 104 -16.61 -16.43 7.30
C ARG A 104 -16.51 -16.86 5.83
N TYR A 105 -17.36 -17.80 5.43
CA TYR A 105 -17.51 -18.21 4.04
C TYR A 105 -17.87 -17.05 3.08
N GLU A 106 -18.52 -15.97 3.54
CA GLU A 106 -18.85 -14.80 2.70
C GLU A 106 -17.59 -13.99 2.37
N LEU A 107 -16.70 -13.77 3.35
CA LEU A 107 -15.41 -13.11 3.12
C LEU A 107 -14.51 -13.97 2.23
N LEU A 108 -14.45 -15.27 2.49
CA LEU A 108 -13.70 -16.21 1.66
C LEU A 108 -14.25 -16.27 0.22
N LYS A 109 -15.57 -16.18 0.06
CA LYS A 109 -16.19 -16.04 -1.26
C LYS A 109 -15.72 -14.77 -1.96
N LYS A 110 -15.61 -13.64 -1.26
CA LYS A 110 -15.04 -12.39 -1.82
C LYS A 110 -13.60 -12.57 -2.29
N VAL A 111 -12.75 -13.23 -1.49
CA VAL A 111 -11.38 -13.55 -1.91
C VAL A 111 -11.38 -14.36 -3.21
N ASN A 112 -12.23 -15.40 -3.26
CA ASN A 112 -12.34 -16.28 -4.40
C ASN A 112 -12.72 -15.52 -5.69
N ILE A 113 -13.78 -14.72 -5.65
CA ILE A 113 -14.26 -13.98 -6.83
C ILE A 113 -13.25 -12.91 -7.28
N TYR A 114 -12.54 -12.24 -6.35
CA TYR A 114 -11.52 -11.24 -6.69
C TYR A 114 -10.30 -11.88 -7.35
N GLU A 115 -9.85 -13.04 -6.88
CA GLU A 115 -8.74 -13.77 -7.49
C GLU A 115 -9.08 -14.28 -8.91
N HIS A 116 -10.32 -14.72 -9.12
CA HIS A 116 -10.80 -15.11 -10.45
C HIS A 116 -10.98 -13.91 -11.38
N ASP A 117 -11.44 -12.77 -10.86
CA ASP A 117 -11.59 -11.56 -11.67
C ASP A 117 -10.25 -11.08 -12.24
N LEU A 118 -9.21 -11.01 -11.40
CA LEU A 118 -7.86 -10.62 -11.84
C LEU A 118 -7.27 -11.56 -12.91
N ARG A 119 -7.72 -12.83 -12.95
CA ARG A 119 -7.25 -13.85 -13.90
C ARG A 119 -8.24 -14.13 -15.03
N SER A 120 -9.36 -13.41 -15.08
CA SER A 120 -10.39 -13.57 -16.11
C SER A 120 -9.93 -13.08 -17.48
N GLY A 121 -8.92 -12.21 -17.53
CA GLY A 121 -8.45 -11.59 -18.78
C GLY A 121 -9.38 -10.52 -19.34
N ARG A 122 -10.39 -10.07 -18.56
CA ARG A 122 -11.25 -8.94 -18.94
C ARG A 122 -10.42 -7.67 -19.14
N PRO A 123 -10.92 -6.67 -19.90
CA PRO A 123 -10.33 -5.35 -19.87
C PRO A 123 -10.42 -4.76 -18.46
N PHE A 124 -9.33 -4.13 -18.01
CA PHE A 124 -9.26 -3.41 -16.74
C PHE A 124 -9.16 -1.89 -17.00
N PRO A 125 -10.26 -1.23 -17.42
CA PRO A 125 -10.26 0.23 -17.61
C PRO A 125 -9.92 0.98 -16.32
N GLU A 126 -10.12 0.37 -15.16
CA GLU A 126 -9.79 0.94 -13.85
C GLU A 126 -8.28 1.13 -13.61
N PHE A 127 -7.41 0.51 -14.41
CA PHE A 127 -5.95 0.71 -14.36
C PHE A 127 -5.47 1.87 -15.23
N ASP A 128 -6.36 2.52 -15.99
CA ASP A 128 -6.04 3.76 -16.70
C ASP A 128 -6.04 4.93 -15.71
N PHE A 129 -4.87 5.23 -15.16
CA PHE A 129 -4.74 6.25 -14.12
C PHE A 129 -4.67 7.67 -14.70
N PRO A 130 -5.29 8.64 -14.02
CA PRO A 130 -5.25 10.03 -14.44
C PRO A 130 -3.83 10.60 -14.36
N GLN A 131 -3.53 11.53 -15.28
CA GLN A 131 -2.26 12.25 -15.33
C GLN A 131 -2.28 13.46 -14.38
N GLU A 132 -1.54 14.51 -14.73
CA GLU A 132 -1.53 15.77 -14.02
C GLU A 132 -2.92 16.42 -14.01
N GLN A 133 -3.25 17.08 -12.90
CA GLN A 133 -4.48 17.85 -12.76
C GLN A 133 -4.21 19.33 -13.03
N ASP A 134 -5.25 20.03 -13.49
CA ASP A 134 -5.25 21.48 -13.55
C ASP A 134 -5.10 22.08 -12.14
N TYR A 135 -4.39 23.20 -12.02
CA TYR A 135 -4.16 23.92 -10.76
C TYR A 135 -5.45 24.27 -9.99
N ASP A 136 -6.57 24.44 -10.69
CA ASP A 136 -7.86 24.81 -10.08
C ASP A 136 -8.56 23.63 -9.37
N ARG A 137 -8.13 22.39 -9.59
CA ARG A 137 -8.78 21.20 -9.02
C ARG A 137 -8.09 20.74 -7.74
N MET A 138 -8.76 20.92 -6.60
CA MET A 138 -8.27 20.44 -5.31
C MET A 138 -8.53 18.94 -5.13
N VAL A 139 -7.53 18.22 -4.62
CA VAL A 139 -7.64 16.80 -4.27
C VAL A 139 -8.24 16.65 -2.88
N ASN A 140 -9.24 15.77 -2.75
CA ASN A 140 -9.84 15.42 -1.47
C ASN A 140 -9.30 14.06 -0.99
N MET A 141 -8.71 14.03 0.21
CA MET A 141 -8.07 12.83 0.79
C MET A 141 -8.90 12.19 1.92
N ASN A 142 -10.19 12.50 2.05
CA ASN A 142 -11.00 12.00 3.17
C ASN A 142 -11.39 10.52 3.06
N ASN A 143 -11.58 10.01 1.85
CA ASN A 143 -11.90 8.61 1.56
C ASN A 143 -11.54 8.27 0.10
N TRP A 144 -11.56 6.97 -0.25
CA TRP A 144 -11.29 6.49 -1.61
C TRP A 144 -12.23 7.10 -2.66
N ASP A 145 -13.54 7.19 -2.39
CA ASP A 145 -14.53 7.65 -3.37
C ASP A 145 -14.33 9.11 -3.78
N LEU A 146 -14.13 10.00 -2.81
CA LEU A 146 -13.87 11.43 -3.04
C LEU A 146 -12.50 11.63 -3.68
N PHE A 147 -11.51 10.81 -3.31
CA PHE A 147 -10.21 10.82 -3.95
C PHE A 147 -10.31 10.47 -5.43
N PHE A 148 -10.94 9.35 -5.77
CA PHE A 148 -11.13 8.93 -7.16
C PHE A 148 -11.93 9.95 -7.96
N TYR A 149 -12.98 10.53 -7.37
CA TYR A 149 -13.77 11.57 -8.00
C TYR A 149 -12.95 12.83 -8.31
N THR A 150 -12.23 13.36 -7.31
CA THR A 150 -11.46 14.61 -7.48
C THR A 150 -10.29 14.42 -8.44
N ARG A 151 -9.59 13.28 -8.37
CA ARG A 151 -8.51 12.90 -9.29
C ARG A 151 -8.99 12.46 -10.68
N SER A 152 -10.30 12.41 -10.94
CA SER A 152 -10.84 12.01 -12.24
C SER A 152 -10.41 10.60 -12.67
N PHE A 153 -10.34 9.66 -11.71
CA PHE A 153 -10.18 8.23 -12.01
C PHE A 153 -11.42 7.71 -12.76
N TYR A 154 -11.26 6.53 -13.36
CA TYR A 154 -12.39 5.76 -13.88
C TYR A 154 -13.44 5.56 -12.77
N SER A 155 -14.73 5.68 -13.12
CA SER A 155 -15.83 5.45 -12.17
C SER A 155 -15.81 4.00 -11.68
N MET A 156 -15.53 3.80 -10.40
CA MET A 156 -15.52 2.48 -9.79
C MET A 156 -16.90 2.17 -9.22
N ASP A 157 -17.75 1.57 -10.04
CA ASP A 157 -19.15 1.28 -9.68
C ASP A 157 -19.29 -0.07 -8.96
N THR A 158 -18.29 -0.95 -9.08
CA THR A 158 -18.31 -2.31 -8.51
C THR A 158 -17.22 -2.54 -7.46
N GLU A 159 -17.49 -3.40 -6.48
CA GLU A 159 -16.51 -3.82 -5.47
C GLU A 159 -15.24 -4.45 -6.11
N PHE A 160 -15.39 -5.09 -7.28
CA PHE A 160 -14.28 -5.69 -8.04
C PHE A 160 -13.24 -4.65 -8.49
N GLN A 161 -13.71 -3.55 -9.10
CA GLN A 161 -12.86 -2.46 -9.57
C GLN A 161 -12.13 -1.80 -8.39
N LEU A 162 -12.86 -1.52 -7.31
CA LEU A 162 -12.28 -0.96 -6.08
C LEU A 162 -11.20 -1.88 -5.50
N ALA A 163 -11.48 -3.18 -5.37
CA ALA A 163 -10.54 -4.15 -4.83
C ALA A 163 -9.23 -4.21 -5.65
N ALA A 164 -9.35 -4.25 -6.98
CA ALA A 164 -8.20 -4.33 -7.87
C ALA A 164 -7.30 -3.08 -7.79
N VAL A 165 -7.90 -1.89 -7.83
CA VAL A 165 -7.14 -0.62 -7.87
C VAL A 165 -6.57 -0.24 -6.51
N THR A 166 -7.37 -0.36 -5.44
CA THR A 166 -6.94 0.04 -4.10
C THR A 166 -5.77 -0.80 -3.60
N LYS A 167 -5.67 -2.08 -3.97
CA LYS A 167 -4.49 -2.91 -3.63
C LYS A 167 -3.17 -2.30 -4.12
N MET A 168 -3.13 -1.76 -5.34
CA MET A 168 -1.92 -1.16 -5.88
C MET A 168 -1.70 0.27 -5.37
N LEU A 169 -2.76 1.08 -5.34
CA LEU A 169 -2.67 2.49 -4.93
C LEU A 169 -2.50 2.67 -3.42
N SER A 170 -2.81 1.64 -2.62
CA SER A 170 -2.75 1.77 -1.16
C SER A 170 -1.37 2.22 -0.68
N TYR A 171 -0.28 1.72 -1.26
CA TYR A 171 1.08 2.13 -0.87
C TYR A 171 1.37 3.62 -1.12
N PRO A 172 1.33 4.13 -2.37
CA PRO A 172 1.58 5.55 -2.62
C PRO A 172 0.54 6.45 -1.97
N MET A 173 -0.74 6.05 -1.89
CA MET A 173 -1.78 6.89 -1.31
C MET A 173 -1.74 6.92 0.21
N THR A 174 -1.22 5.88 0.87
CA THR A 174 -0.94 5.93 2.31
C THR A 174 0.10 7.01 2.59
N ILE A 175 1.22 7.02 1.85
CA ILE A 175 2.26 8.07 1.93
C ILE A 175 1.66 9.45 1.64
N GLY A 176 0.94 9.57 0.54
CA GLY A 176 0.27 10.82 0.14
C GLY A 176 -0.69 11.32 1.22
N SER A 177 -1.50 10.44 1.82
CA SER A 177 -2.48 10.84 2.83
C SER A 177 -1.87 11.35 4.13
N VAL A 178 -0.68 10.88 4.50
CA VAL A 178 0.06 11.38 5.66
C VAL A 178 0.69 12.74 5.36
N LEU A 179 1.34 12.87 4.20
CA LEU A 179 2.12 14.06 3.84
C LEU A 179 1.26 15.23 3.34
N HIS A 180 0.14 14.96 2.68
CA HIS A 180 -0.70 15.97 2.04
C HIS A 180 -1.29 16.97 3.04
N GLN A 181 -1.46 18.22 2.63
CA GLN A 181 -1.99 19.31 3.47
C GLN A 181 -3.40 19.03 4.00
N TYR A 182 -4.24 18.38 3.19
CA TYR A 182 -5.60 17.96 3.55
C TYR A 182 -5.64 16.50 4.02
N SER A 183 -4.61 16.09 4.77
CA SER A 183 -4.56 14.76 5.39
C SER A 183 -5.85 14.47 6.17
N PRO A 184 -6.41 13.24 6.08
CA PRO A 184 -7.59 12.87 6.86
C PRO A 184 -7.29 12.75 8.36
N TYR A 185 -6.00 12.72 8.74
CA TYR A 185 -5.58 12.53 10.13
C TYR A 185 -5.50 13.86 10.87
N SER A 186 -6.42 14.05 11.82
CA SER A 186 -6.50 15.25 12.66
C SER A 186 -5.61 15.17 13.92
N LEU A 187 -5.37 16.31 14.56
CA LEU A 187 -4.64 16.41 15.82
C LEU A 187 -5.44 15.83 17.01
N ASN A 188 -4.75 15.16 17.93
CA ASN A 188 -5.27 14.70 19.23
C ASN A 188 -5.83 15.89 20.04
N PRO A 189 -7.02 15.79 20.68
CA PRO A 189 -7.80 14.58 20.98
C PRO A 189 -8.85 14.18 19.94
N LYS A 190 -9.03 14.95 18.87
CA LYS A 190 -10.03 14.64 17.84
C LYS A 190 -9.53 13.65 16.79
N GLY A 191 -8.21 13.50 16.66
CA GLY A 191 -7.60 12.54 15.74
C GLY A 191 -6.34 11.89 16.32
N PRO A 192 -5.66 11.05 15.51
CA PRO A 192 -4.59 10.17 15.97
C PRO A 192 -3.21 10.83 16.01
N VAL A 193 -3.05 12.02 15.43
CA VAL A 193 -1.73 12.68 15.33
C VAL A 193 -1.39 13.33 16.67
N THR A 194 -0.22 13.00 17.23
CA THR A 194 0.27 13.59 18.48
C THR A 194 0.87 14.98 18.24
N LEU A 195 1.18 15.72 19.30
CA LEU A 195 1.84 17.03 19.18
C LEU A 195 3.24 16.92 18.53
N GLU A 196 3.98 15.85 18.82
CA GLU A 196 5.27 15.58 18.17
C GLU A 196 5.09 15.12 16.71
N GLY A 197 4.00 14.40 16.42
CA GLY A 197 3.50 14.11 15.08
C GLY A 197 3.31 15.36 14.24
N LEU A 198 2.56 16.32 14.78
CA LEU A 198 2.29 17.59 14.12
C LEU A 198 3.57 18.37 13.80
N LYS A 199 4.52 18.44 14.74
CA LYS A 199 5.81 19.11 14.49
C LYS A 199 6.58 18.48 13.33
N SER A 200 6.61 17.15 13.26
CA SER A 200 7.32 16.42 12.22
C SER A 200 6.63 16.57 10.86
N LEU A 201 5.30 16.44 10.82
CA LEU A 201 4.51 16.64 9.61
C LEU A 201 4.54 18.09 9.12
N ALA A 202 4.54 19.07 10.03
CA ALA A 202 4.65 20.47 9.67
C ALA A 202 6.01 20.79 9.03
N ALA A 203 7.10 20.19 9.52
CA ALA A 203 8.43 20.33 8.92
C ALA A 203 8.46 19.79 7.48
N LEU A 204 7.91 18.60 7.23
CA LEU A 204 7.82 18.02 5.89
C LEU A 204 6.91 18.84 4.96
N ARG A 205 5.73 19.27 5.46
CA ARG A 205 4.78 20.09 4.69
C ARG A 205 5.33 21.47 4.35
N TYR A 206 6.19 22.03 5.21
CA TYR A 206 6.87 23.29 4.94
C TYR A 206 7.72 23.21 3.66
N THR A 207 8.40 22.07 3.44
CA THR A 207 9.17 21.82 2.22
C THR A 207 8.26 21.55 1.01
N LEU A 208 7.20 20.76 1.21
CA LEU A 208 6.30 20.33 0.14
C LEU A 208 5.44 21.44 -0.46
N TYR A 209 5.13 22.50 0.31
CA TYR A 209 4.25 23.60 -0.09
C TYR A 209 4.94 24.97 0.11
N PRO A 210 5.92 25.33 -0.76
CA PRO A 210 6.69 26.56 -0.61
C PRO A 210 5.87 27.83 -0.83
N GLU A 211 4.90 27.81 -1.75
CA GLU A 211 4.07 28.99 -2.07
C GLU A 211 3.26 29.48 -0.86
N GLN A 212 2.69 28.56 -0.09
CA GLN A 212 1.94 28.88 1.13
C GLN A 212 2.83 29.42 2.24
N SER A 213 4.11 29.08 2.20
CA SER A 213 5.11 29.46 3.19
C SER A 213 5.73 30.84 2.92
N GLY A 214 5.34 31.52 1.83
CA GLY A 214 5.69 32.92 1.55
C GLY A 214 7.17 33.18 1.21
N ARG A 215 7.95 32.15 0.88
CA ARG A 215 9.36 32.29 0.44
C ARG A 215 9.52 31.96 -1.04
N VAL A 216 10.04 32.92 -1.80
CA VAL A 216 10.78 32.67 -3.05
C VAL A 216 12.00 31.82 -2.66
N ARG A 217 12.13 30.60 -3.21
CA ARG A 217 13.19 29.64 -2.88
C ARG A 217 14.58 30.29 -3.09
N ALA A 218 15.18 30.82 -2.02
CA ALA A 218 16.60 31.09 -1.96
C ALA A 218 17.29 29.81 -1.48
N GLY A 219 17.63 28.94 -2.44
CA GLY A 219 18.59 27.84 -2.25
C GLY A 219 18.10 26.64 -1.45
N GLN A 220 17.39 25.72 -2.11
CA GLN A 220 17.75 24.30 -2.22
C GLN A 220 16.63 23.57 -2.97
N ASP A 221 16.96 23.09 -4.17
CA ASP A 221 16.13 22.21 -5.01
C ASP A 221 16.27 20.75 -4.51
N THR A 222 16.25 20.57 -3.18
CA THR A 222 16.47 19.26 -2.57
C THR A 222 15.21 18.43 -2.74
N PRO A 223 15.32 17.23 -3.34
CA PRO A 223 14.18 16.34 -3.48
C PRO A 223 13.72 15.84 -2.11
N LEU A 224 12.42 15.55 -2.01
CA LEU A 224 11.88 14.79 -0.90
C LEU A 224 12.33 13.33 -1.04
N ARG A 225 13.11 12.83 -0.08
CA ARG A 225 13.54 11.43 -0.04
C ARG A 225 12.58 10.61 0.83
N ILE A 226 11.91 9.65 0.21
CA ILE A 226 10.99 8.74 0.88
C ILE A 226 11.65 7.36 0.93
N PHE A 227 12.04 6.94 2.13
CA PHE A 227 12.64 5.65 2.37
C PHE A 227 11.56 4.62 2.68
N ILE A 228 11.42 3.61 1.83
CA ILE A 228 10.52 2.49 2.08
C ILE A 228 11.41 1.32 2.50
N LEU A 229 11.25 0.87 3.75
CA LEU A 229 12.09 -0.17 4.34
C LEU A 229 11.37 -1.52 4.34
N GLY A 230 12.14 -2.60 4.19
CA GLY A 230 11.61 -3.97 4.15
C GLY A 230 10.79 -4.25 2.89
N THR A 231 11.13 -3.60 1.78
CA THR A 231 10.30 -3.62 0.57
C THR A 231 10.24 -4.99 -0.09
N ARG A 232 9.03 -5.40 -0.44
CA ARG A 232 8.72 -6.63 -1.18
C ARG A 232 7.81 -6.29 -2.35
N ALA A 233 6.49 -6.34 -2.12
CA ALA A 233 5.48 -6.08 -3.14
C ALA A 233 5.53 -4.62 -3.65
N GLU A 234 5.93 -3.69 -2.79
CA GLU A 234 6.04 -2.25 -3.04
C GLU A 234 7.01 -1.94 -4.17
N ALA A 235 8.14 -2.63 -4.18
CA ALA A 235 9.22 -2.42 -5.14
C ALA A 235 8.90 -3.01 -6.53
N GLN A 236 7.98 -3.98 -6.58
CA GLN A 236 7.51 -4.61 -7.82
C GLN A 236 6.42 -3.80 -8.53
N LEU A 237 5.85 -2.79 -7.86
CA LEU A 237 4.81 -1.97 -8.46
C LEU A 237 5.33 -1.21 -9.70
N PRO A 238 4.52 -1.12 -10.77
CA PRO A 238 4.85 -0.30 -11.93
C PRO A 238 5.10 1.18 -11.56
N GLY A 239 6.06 1.82 -12.24
CA GLY A 239 6.40 3.22 -11.97
C GLY A 239 5.23 4.20 -12.15
N HIS A 240 4.26 3.90 -13.02
CA HIS A 240 3.07 4.75 -13.19
C HIS A 240 2.11 4.71 -11.97
N VAL A 241 2.17 3.66 -11.14
CA VAL A 241 1.45 3.59 -9.85
C VAL A 241 2.09 4.59 -8.88
N TRP A 242 3.42 4.55 -8.75
CA TRP A 242 4.19 5.48 -7.93
C TRP A 242 4.09 6.93 -8.41
N LYS A 243 3.98 7.15 -9.73
CA LYS A 243 3.71 8.45 -10.35
C LYS A 243 2.46 9.14 -9.79
N GLN A 244 1.45 8.39 -9.34
CA GLN A 244 0.27 8.99 -8.71
C GLN A 244 0.61 9.76 -7.43
N LEU A 245 1.68 9.40 -6.71
CA LEU A 245 2.19 10.18 -5.59
C LEU A 245 2.78 11.52 -6.07
N GLN A 246 3.58 11.51 -7.14
CA GLN A 246 4.15 12.73 -7.73
C GLN A 246 3.05 13.71 -8.19
N HIS A 247 1.95 13.21 -8.72
CA HIS A 247 0.82 14.05 -9.12
C HIS A 247 0.11 14.76 -7.96
N LEU A 248 0.33 14.33 -6.71
CA LEU A 248 -0.15 15.05 -5.51
C LEU A 248 0.78 16.21 -5.10
N PHE A 249 2.04 16.19 -5.57
CA PHE A 249 3.08 17.16 -5.19
C PHE A 249 3.82 17.68 -6.44
N PRO A 250 3.16 18.45 -7.33
CA PRO A 250 3.74 18.84 -8.62
C PRO A 250 4.98 19.75 -8.52
N GLU A 251 5.15 20.49 -7.42
CA GLU A 251 6.23 21.48 -7.24
C GLU A 251 7.51 20.92 -6.61
N THR A 252 7.49 19.66 -6.16
CA THR A 252 8.60 19.03 -5.44
C THR A 252 9.02 17.77 -6.16
N SER A 253 10.32 17.58 -6.34
CA SER A 253 10.88 16.32 -6.85
C SER A 253 10.89 15.26 -5.75
N ILE A 254 10.55 14.02 -6.09
CA ILE A 254 10.46 12.90 -5.16
C ILE A 254 11.47 11.82 -5.54
N GLU A 255 12.28 11.41 -4.56
CA GLU A 255 13.17 10.26 -4.64
C GLU A 255 12.61 9.14 -3.76
N LEU A 256 12.24 8.01 -4.36
CA LEU A 256 11.82 6.82 -3.62
C LEU A 256 13.01 5.89 -3.43
N HIS A 257 13.38 5.63 -2.18
CA HIS A 257 14.44 4.70 -1.80
C HIS A 257 13.81 3.41 -1.29
N PHE A 258 13.77 2.37 -2.11
CA PHE A 258 13.38 1.03 -1.70
C PHE A 258 14.58 0.34 -1.06
N VAL A 259 14.47 -0.04 0.21
CA VAL A 259 15.57 -0.64 0.98
C VAL A 259 15.17 -2.00 1.50
N GLY A 260 15.95 -3.02 1.14
CA GLY A 260 15.83 -4.37 1.66
C GLY A 260 16.40 -5.42 0.71
N PRO A 261 16.71 -6.63 1.20
CA PRO A 261 17.29 -7.71 0.40
C PRO A 261 16.38 -8.20 -0.74
N GLU A 262 15.07 -7.98 -0.64
CA GLU A 262 14.06 -8.39 -1.62
C GLU A 262 13.57 -7.21 -2.48
N SER A 263 14.24 -6.06 -2.41
CA SER A 263 13.82 -4.82 -3.09
C SER A 263 13.91 -4.92 -4.62
N PHE A 264 14.83 -5.72 -5.16
CA PHE A 264 15.01 -5.84 -6.61
C PHE A 264 15.05 -7.28 -7.09
N TYR A 265 14.06 -7.65 -7.91
CA TYR A 265 14.00 -8.95 -8.58
C TYR A 265 14.47 -8.83 -10.03
N ASP A 266 15.60 -9.46 -10.34
CA ASP A 266 16.11 -9.53 -11.70
C ASP A 266 15.34 -10.61 -12.49
N ARG A 267 14.57 -10.15 -13.48
CA ARG A 267 13.74 -11.03 -14.32
C ARG A 267 14.56 -11.92 -15.24
N GLU A 268 15.77 -11.50 -15.61
CA GLU A 268 16.66 -12.27 -16.48
C GLU A 268 17.30 -13.42 -15.69
N LYS A 269 17.79 -13.11 -14.48
CA LYS A 269 18.40 -14.11 -13.58
C LYS A 269 17.39 -14.93 -12.78
N ARG A 270 16.13 -14.50 -12.73
CA ARG A 270 15.04 -15.08 -11.93
C ARG A 270 15.41 -15.19 -10.44
N SER A 271 16.16 -14.22 -9.94
CA SER A 271 16.63 -14.18 -8.56
C SER A 271 16.64 -12.75 -8.03
N TYR A 272 16.51 -12.61 -6.72
CA TYR A 272 16.79 -11.33 -6.06
C TYR A 272 18.28 -11.03 -6.14
N VAL A 273 18.62 -9.80 -6.52
CA VAL A 273 20.01 -9.33 -6.54
C VAL A 273 20.31 -8.81 -5.15
N GLN A 274 21.43 -9.21 -4.58
CA GLN A 274 21.94 -8.70 -3.32
C GLN A 274 23.31 -8.07 -3.56
N SER A 275 23.38 -6.76 -3.38
CA SER A 275 24.60 -5.98 -3.42
C SER A 275 24.53 -4.88 -2.36
N SER A 276 25.60 -4.77 -1.58
CA SER A 276 25.79 -3.72 -0.58
C SER A 276 26.41 -2.43 -1.16
N THR A 277 26.81 -2.44 -2.43
CA THR A 277 27.55 -1.33 -3.05
C THR A 277 26.90 -0.78 -4.32
N GLU A 278 26.09 -1.61 -5.00
CA GLU A 278 25.41 -1.19 -6.23
C GLU A 278 23.97 -0.77 -5.94
N THR A 279 23.69 0.53 -6.08
CA THR A 279 22.31 1.04 -6.09
C THR A 279 21.78 1.02 -7.51
N ILE A 280 20.62 0.38 -7.71
CA ILE A 280 19.96 0.37 -9.02
C ILE A 280 19.04 1.60 -9.10
N VAL A 281 19.23 2.44 -10.11
CA VAL A 281 18.45 3.68 -10.27
C VAL A 281 17.56 3.57 -11.51
N LYS A 282 16.27 3.83 -11.32
CA LYS A 282 15.28 3.91 -12.40
C LYS A 282 14.62 5.28 -12.40
N ARG A 283 14.96 6.09 -13.40
CA ARG A 283 14.29 7.37 -13.65
C ARG A 283 12.94 7.13 -14.32
N ILE A 284 11.87 7.64 -13.72
CA ILE A 284 10.55 7.67 -14.36
C ILE A 284 10.48 8.93 -15.22
N ASP A 285 10.88 10.08 -14.66
CA ASP A 285 10.94 11.39 -15.31
C ASP A 285 11.92 12.32 -14.57
N GLU A 286 11.86 13.62 -14.87
CA GLU A 286 12.69 14.63 -14.21
C GLU A 286 12.29 14.87 -12.75
N SER A 287 11.00 14.71 -12.43
CA SER A 287 10.47 14.94 -11.08
C SER A 287 10.55 13.73 -10.15
N MET A 288 10.59 12.50 -10.68
CA MET A 288 10.55 11.27 -9.86
C MET A 288 11.62 10.24 -10.23
N GLN A 289 12.37 9.78 -9.22
CA GLN A 289 13.40 8.75 -9.34
C GLN A 289 13.17 7.62 -8.34
N LEU A 290 13.44 6.39 -8.77
CA LEU A 290 13.37 5.19 -7.93
C LEU A 290 14.78 4.64 -7.71
N PHE A 291 15.17 4.46 -6.46
CA PHE A 291 16.43 3.88 -6.04
C PHE A 291 16.16 2.55 -5.34
N TYR A 292 16.83 1.49 -5.76
CA TYR A 292 16.73 0.17 -5.15
C TYR A 292 18.04 -0.18 -4.46
N HIS A 293 17.94 -0.33 -3.14
CA HIS A 293 19.02 -0.70 -2.23
C HIS A 293 18.76 -2.13 -1.77
N THR A 294 19.64 -3.05 -2.17
CA THR A 294 19.41 -4.50 -2.08
C THR A 294 19.98 -5.15 -0.82
N ASP A 295 20.24 -4.36 0.21
CA ASP A 295 20.74 -4.83 1.52
C ASP A 295 19.88 -4.22 2.65
N PHE A 296 20.16 -4.59 3.89
CA PHE A 296 19.46 -4.06 5.05
C PHE A 296 19.79 -2.59 5.32
N PHE A 297 18.83 -1.89 5.92
CA PHE A 297 18.97 -0.45 6.20
C PHE A 297 20.16 -0.13 7.11
N HIS A 298 20.42 -0.95 8.14
CA HIS A 298 21.53 -0.71 9.07
C HIS A 298 22.90 -0.74 8.38
N VAL A 299 23.08 -1.56 7.34
CA VAL A 299 24.33 -1.62 6.56
C VAL A 299 24.61 -0.27 5.88
N PHE A 300 23.62 0.28 5.18
CA PHE A 300 23.74 1.59 4.52
C PHE A 300 23.82 2.76 5.51
N HIS A 301 23.16 2.63 6.66
CA HIS A 301 23.25 3.60 7.75
C HIS A 301 24.67 3.67 8.33
N GLU A 302 25.29 2.52 8.60
CA GLU A 302 26.66 2.40 9.10
C GLU A 302 27.69 2.86 8.06
N ALA A 303 27.47 2.55 6.78
CA ALA A 303 28.29 3.03 5.67
C ALA A 303 28.19 4.56 5.45
N GLN A 304 27.22 5.20 6.09
CA GLN A 304 26.89 6.63 5.94
C GLN A 304 26.39 7.04 4.55
N ASP A 305 25.89 6.09 3.75
CA ASP A 305 25.46 6.34 2.37
C ASP A 305 24.24 7.26 2.27
N PHE A 306 23.40 7.29 3.31
CA PHE A 306 22.21 8.15 3.37
C PHE A 306 22.44 9.48 4.09
N PHE A 307 23.64 9.70 4.66
CA PHE A 307 23.93 10.94 5.39
C PHE A 307 24.15 12.13 4.44
N PRO A 308 23.76 13.36 4.86
CA PRO A 308 23.08 13.68 6.11
C PRO A 308 21.58 13.35 6.04
N TYR A 309 20.99 12.93 7.17
CA TYR A 309 19.54 12.85 7.32
C TYR A 309 18.96 14.23 7.61
N ASP A 310 17.89 14.59 6.92
CA ASP A 310 17.17 15.84 7.08
C ASP A 310 15.69 15.59 7.38
N PRO A 311 15.23 15.79 8.62
CA PRO A 311 13.82 15.63 8.99
C PRO A 311 12.82 16.54 8.24
N TYR A 312 13.29 17.52 7.46
CA TYR A 312 12.45 18.35 6.58
C TYR A 312 12.27 17.76 5.18
N ASN A 313 13.15 16.85 4.76
CA ASN A 313 13.17 16.26 3.42
C ASN A 313 13.11 14.73 3.42
N ASP A 314 13.34 14.09 4.57
CA ASP A 314 13.42 12.63 4.71
C ASP A 314 12.26 12.08 5.56
N VAL A 315 11.65 11.02 5.05
CA VAL A 315 10.59 10.29 5.76
C VAL A 315 10.71 8.80 5.48
N PHE A 316 10.41 7.99 6.49
CA PHE A 316 10.50 6.53 6.43
C PHE A 316 9.11 5.90 6.49
N PHE A 317 8.89 4.89 5.66
CA PHE A 317 7.69 4.07 5.63
C PHE A 317 8.07 2.59 5.68
N CYS A 318 7.49 1.86 6.64
CA CYS A 318 7.62 0.42 6.77
C CYS A 318 6.25 -0.20 6.52
N PHE A 319 6.04 -0.81 5.35
CA PHE A 319 4.78 -1.48 5.06
C PHE A 319 4.83 -2.91 5.56
N HIS A 320 3.92 -3.28 6.46
CA HIS A 320 3.83 -4.62 7.04
C HIS A 320 5.17 -5.20 7.53
N PRO A 321 5.95 -4.46 8.33
CA PRO A 321 7.30 -4.91 8.67
C PRO A 321 7.32 -6.16 9.55
N GLY A 322 6.25 -6.39 10.32
CA GLY A 322 6.16 -7.48 11.29
C GLY A 322 7.25 -7.35 12.36
N PHE A 323 7.28 -6.24 13.08
CA PHE A 323 8.30 -6.02 14.12
C PHE A 323 8.24 -7.08 15.23
N ALA A 324 7.05 -7.56 15.56
CA ALA A 324 6.81 -8.61 16.56
C ALA A 324 6.65 -10.00 15.93
N ALA A 325 6.86 -10.16 14.62
CA ALA A 325 6.80 -11.48 13.99
C ALA A 325 8.08 -12.29 14.35
N PRO A 326 7.96 -13.56 14.78
CA PRO A 326 9.11 -14.35 15.24
C PRO A 326 10.25 -14.47 14.23
N GLU A 327 9.93 -14.44 12.94
CA GLU A 327 10.89 -14.61 11.84
C GLU A 327 11.71 -13.34 11.56
N THR A 328 11.16 -12.17 11.89
CA THR A 328 11.69 -10.86 11.48
C THR A 328 12.07 -9.98 12.67
N GLN A 329 11.63 -10.34 13.87
CA GLN A 329 11.83 -9.56 15.09
C GLN A 329 13.30 -9.26 15.38
N GLU A 330 14.19 -10.25 15.27
CA GLU A 330 15.63 -10.08 15.56
C GLU A 330 16.26 -9.00 14.66
N TYR A 331 16.11 -9.11 13.35
CA TYR A 331 16.67 -8.17 12.39
C TYR A 331 16.11 -6.74 12.50
N TRP A 332 14.83 -6.61 12.84
CA TRP A 332 14.19 -5.30 13.00
C TRP A 332 14.51 -4.65 14.34
N MET A 333 14.33 -5.39 15.43
CA MET A 333 14.38 -4.83 16.79
C MET A 333 15.79 -4.59 17.30
N GLU A 334 16.82 -5.09 16.63
CA GLU A 334 18.21 -4.82 16.99
C GLU A 334 18.75 -3.59 16.24
N ASP A 335 19.67 -3.77 15.29
CA ASP A 335 20.45 -2.67 14.71
C ASP A 335 19.60 -1.79 13.78
N THR A 336 18.62 -2.35 13.09
CA THR A 336 17.74 -1.59 12.20
C THR A 336 16.90 -0.56 12.95
N MET A 337 16.26 -0.92 14.07
CA MET A 337 15.47 0.01 14.87
C MET A 337 16.35 1.09 15.51
N LYS A 338 17.54 0.72 16.03
CA LYS A 338 18.49 1.71 16.57
C LYS A 338 18.90 2.73 15.50
N ALA A 339 19.26 2.26 14.30
CA ALA A 339 19.59 3.11 13.17
C ALA A 339 18.41 4.04 12.80
N LEU A 340 17.19 3.52 12.75
CA LEU A 340 15.97 4.31 12.50
C LEU A 340 15.77 5.42 13.55
N LEU A 341 15.91 5.10 14.83
CA LEU A 341 15.78 6.08 15.92
C LEU A 341 16.92 7.12 15.93
N GLN A 342 18.09 6.78 15.39
CA GLN A 342 19.19 7.74 15.22
C GLN A 342 18.91 8.77 14.13
N THR A 343 18.15 8.43 13.09
CA THR A 343 17.81 9.38 12.00
C THR A 343 17.02 10.60 12.47
N LYS A 344 16.26 10.47 13.57
CA LYS A 344 15.30 11.49 14.07
C LYS A 344 14.24 11.95 13.06
N CYS A 345 14.10 11.20 11.95
CA CYS A 345 13.11 11.43 10.92
C CYS A 345 11.78 10.76 11.32
N ALA A 346 10.69 11.14 10.65
CA ALA A 346 9.40 10.52 10.89
C ALA A 346 9.38 9.11 10.28
N VAL A 347 8.96 8.12 11.08
CA VAL A 347 8.78 6.73 10.64
C VAL A 347 7.29 6.37 10.75
N PHE A 348 6.70 5.91 9.66
CA PHE A 348 5.33 5.40 9.62
C PHE A 348 5.35 3.90 9.34
N THR A 349 4.50 3.15 10.03
CA THR A 349 4.38 1.70 9.87
C THR A 349 2.93 1.29 9.64
N THR A 350 2.71 0.26 8.82
CA THR A 350 1.38 -0.29 8.54
C THR A 350 1.25 -1.74 8.99
N GLY A 351 0.01 -2.16 9.27
CA GLY A 351 -0.32 -3.54 9.66
C GLY A 351 -1.47 -4.14 8.85
N PHE A 352 -1.58 -5.46 8.87
CA PHE A 352 -2.66 -6.21 8.21
C PHE A 352 -3.96 -6.16 9.01
N SER A 353 -3.86 -6.07 10.33
CA SER A 353 -4.97 -6.01 11.26
C SER A 353 -4.63 -5.07 12.42
N LYS A 354 -5.63 -4.75 13.23
CA LYS A 354 -5.45 -3.93 14.42
C LYS A 354 -4.51 -4.60 15.42
N ASP A 355 -4.73 -5.89 15.67
CA ASP A 355 -3.99 -6.64 16.68
C ASP A 355 -2.53 -6.82 16.27
N ASP A 356 -2.31 -7.02 14.96
CA ASP A 356 -0.97 -7.10 14.38
C ASP A 356 -0.18 -5.81 14.59
N LEU A 357 -0.75 -4.66 14.20
CA LEU A 357 -0.09 -3.37 14.39
C LEU A 357 0.11 -3.03 15.88
N LEU A 358 -0.85 -3.38 16.75
CA LEU A 358 -0.72 -3.12 18.17
C LEU A 358 0.39 -3.94 18.80
N ARG A 359 0.57 -5.21 18.43
CA ARG A 359 1.70 -6.02 18.90
C ARG A 359 3.03 -5.40 18.49
N ASP A 360 3.15 -4.99 17.24
CA ASP A 360 4.35 -4.33 16.71
C ASP A 360 4.67 -3.04 17.48
N ILE A 361 3.70 -2.14 17.64
CA ILE A 361 3.89 -0.86 18.32
C ILE A 361 4.16 -1.04 19.81
N ASN A 362 3.48 -1.97 20.48
CA ASN A 362 3.72 -2.25 21.90
C ASN A 362 5.15 -2.79 22.10
N LEU A 363 5.61 -3.72 21.26
CA LEU A 363 6.98 -4.23 21.35
C LEU A 363 8.03 -3.12 21.16
N VAL A 364 7.78 -2.22 20.20
CA VAL A 364 8.64 -1.05 19.96
C VAL A 364 8.65 -0.10 21.15
N GLN A 365 7.49 0.17 21.76
CA GLN A 365 7.39 1.01 22.95
C GLN A 365 8.02 0.37 24.19
N ASP A 366 7.83 -0.93 24.39
CA ASP A 366 8.39 -1.68 25.53
C ASP A 366 9.93 -1.72 25.46
N THR A 367 10.49 -1.83 24.26
CA THR A 367 11.94 -1.92 24.05
C THR A 367 12.62 -0.56 24.01
N TYR A 368 12.02 0.43 23.32
CA TYR A 368 12.65 1.72 22.99
C TYR A 368 11.89 2.95 23.48
N GLY A 369 10.87 2.82 24.34
CA GLY A 369 10.02 3.93 24.78
C GLY A 369 10.76 5.10 25.45
N SER A 370 11.93 4.86 26.04
CA SER A 370 12.80 5.92 26.58
C SER A 370 13.36 6.83 25.48
N GLU A 371 13.61 6.30 24.28
CA GLU A 371 14.25 6.99 23.15
C GLU A 371 13.28 7.33 22.01
N LEU A 372 12.01 6.98 22.15
CA LEU A 372 10.99 7.09 21.10
C LEU A 372 9.88 8.07 21.46
N ASP A 373 9.49 8.90 20.49
CA ASP A 373 8.27 9.71 20.54
C ASP A 373 7.25 9.12 19.55
N MET A 374 6.02 8.86 20.03
CA MET A 374 4.91 8.52 19.13
C MET A 374 4.48 9.75 18.33
N LEU A 375 4.37 9.60 17.01
CA LEU A 375 3.88 10.62 16.09
C LEU A 375 2.39 10.46 15.80
N MET A 376 1.93 9.22 15.73
CA MET A 376 0.57 8.89 15.36
C MET A 376 0.14 7.59 16.04
N ASP A 377 -0.96 7.67 16.78
CA ASP A 377 -1.56 6.53 17.46
C ASP A 377 -2.13 5.53 16.43
N PRO A 378 -2.12 4.21 16.72
CA PRO A 378 -2.66 3.18 15.83
C PRO A 378 -4.12 3.44 15.44
N VAL A 379 -4.39 3.58 14.15
CA VAL A 379 -5.71 3.93 13.60
C VAL A 379 -5.94 3.22 12.27
N PRO A 380 -7.20 2.98 11.86
CA PRO A 380 -7.49 2.51 10.50
C PRO A 380 -6.89 3.45 9.44
N ASN A 381 -6.25 2.86 8.45
CA ASN A 381 -5.73 3.58 7.30
C ASN A 381 -6.87 3.90 6.33
N VAL A 382 -7.09 5.18 6.06
CA VAL A 382 -8.15 5.64 5.14
C VAL A 382 -7.90 5.12 3.72
N PHE A 383 -6.63 4.96 3.33
CA PHE A 383 -6.21 4.46 2.03
C PHE A 383 -5.69 3.01 2.10
N GLY A 384 -6.23 2.20 3.02
CA GLY A 384 -6.03 0.75 3.03
C GLY A 384 -6.64 0.05 1.81
N SER A 385 -6.17 -1.15 1.50
CA SER A 385 -6.73 -1.95 0.41
C SER A 385 -8.10 -2.50 0.78
N THR A 386 -9.07 -2.41 -0.15
CA THR A 386 -10.39 -3.02 0.05
C THR A 386 -10.42 -4.50 -0.35
N LYS A 387 -9.37 -5.00 -1.02
CA LYS A 387 -9.27 -6.39 -1.46
C LYS A 387 -8.89 -7.32 -0.30
N TRP A 388 -9.75 -8.31 -0.05
CA TRP A 388 -9.45 -9.40 0.87
C TRP A 388 -8.47 -10.39 0.25
N GLU A 389 -7.49 -10.79 1.04
CA GLU A 389 -6.47 -11.77 0.73
C GLU A 389 -6.56 -12.96 1.70
N LEU A 390 -6.07 -14.10 1.24
CA LEU A 390 -6.06 -15.34 2.01
C LEU A 390 -4.66 -15.60 2.57
N ASN A 391 -4.59 -16.02 3.84
CA ASN A 391 -3.40 -16.66 4.37
C ASN A 391 -3.33 -18.12 3.89
N ASP A 392 -2.31 -18.46 3.10
CA ASP A 392 -2.17 -19.80 2.53
C ASP A 392 -1.88 -20.88 3.61
N ASN A 393 -1.28 -20.49 4.74
CA ASN A 393 -1.00 -21.39 5.87
C ASN A 393 -2.25 -21.63 6.72
N ASN A 394 -3.15 -20.65 6.79
CA ASN A 394 -4.40 -20.73 7.53
C ASN A 394 -5.56 -20.17 6.68
N PRO A 395 -6.27 -21.00 5.92
CA PRO A 395 -7.35 -20.58 5.02
C PRO A 395 -8.56 -19.98 5.71
N HIS A 396 -8.63 -20.04 7.03
CA HIS A 396 -9.63 -19.29 7.77
C HIS A 396 -9.19 -17.84 7.87
N GLU A 397 -7.92 -17.54 8.11
CA GLU A 397 -7.41 -16.18 8.25
C GLU A 397 -7.40 -15.42 6.93
N VAL A 398 -8.14 -14.30 6.92
CA VAL A 398 -8.18 -13.34 5.82
C VAL A 398 -7.66 -12.01 6.31
N TYR A 399 -6.96 -11.30 5.43
CA TYR A 399 -6.38 -10.00 5.74
C TYR A 399 -6.52 -9.06 4.55
N GLN A 400 -6.28 -7.78 4.80
CA GLN A 400 -6.23 -6.75 3.78
C GLN A 400 -4.91 -6.00 3.91
N PHE A 401 -4.35 -5.56 2.79
CA PHE A 401 -3.11 -4.80 2.80
C PHE A 401 -3.35 -3.37 3.35
N ASN A 402 -2.38 -2.90 4.13
CA ASN A 402 -2.28 -1.57 4.74
C ASN A 402 -3.53 -1.12 5.49
N MET A 403 -4.11 -1.97 6.34
CA MET A 403 -5.38 -1.67 7.00
C MET A 403 -5.27 -0.68 8.15
N TYR A 404 -4.16 -0.72 8.87
CA TYR A 404 -3.90 0.18 9.98
C TYR A 404 -2.56 0.86 9.78
N ILE A 405 -2.42 2.04 10.37
CA ILE A 405 -1.21 2.86 10.32
C ILE A 405 -0.91 3.41 11.72
N ALA A 406 0.36 3.50 12.04
CA ALA A 406 0.90 4.20 13.20
C ALA A 406 2.20 4.91 12.81
N GLY A 407 2.70 5.79 13.67
CA GLY A 407 3.95 6.48 13.42
C GLY A 407 4.71 6.83 14.69
N PHE A 408 6.03 6.85 14.58
CA PHE A 408 6.96 7.16 15.66
C PHE A 408 8.23 7.82 15.11
N ARG A 409 9.07 8.35 16.01
CA ARG A 409 10.42 8.81 15.69
C ARG A 409 11.34 8.67 16.90
N GLY A 410 12.65 8.76 16.67
CA GLY A 410 13.60 8.93 17.76
C GLY A 410 13.54 10.32 18.41
N LYS A 411 13.73 10.38 19.73
CA LYS A 411 13.78 11.62 20.52
C LYS A 411 14.97 12.49 20.13
N ARG A 412 14.74 13.80 20.04
CA ARG A 412 15.77 14.81 19.72
C ARG A 412 16.54 15.31 20.94
N TYR A 413 16.01 15.13 22.15
CA TYR A 413 16.65 15.57 23.39
C TYR A 413 17.20 14.35 24.11
N HIS A 414 18.48 14.38 24.48
CA HIS A 414 18.91 13.62 25.65
C HIS A 414 18.20 14.26 26.83
N ALA A 415 17.51 13.48 27.66
CA ALA A 415 17.05 13.98 28.94
C ALA A 415 18.31 14.48 29.67
N ILE A 416 18.48 15.79 29.78
CA ILE A 416 19.43 16.37 30.71
C ILE A 416 18.84 16.02 32.06
N GLU A 417 19.38 15.00 32.74
CA GLU A 417 19.15 14.81 34.16
C GLU A 417 19.61 16.10 34.84
N LEU A 418 18.64 16.85 35.40
CA LEU A 418 18.88 18.08 36.15
C LEU A 418 19.30 17.76 37.58
#